data_AF-A0A7C1AT04-F1
#
_entry.id   AF-A0A7C1AT04-F1
#
_cell.length_a   1.000
_cell.length_b   1.000
_cell.length_c   1.000
_cell.angle_alpha   90.00
_cell.angle_beta   90.00
_cell.angle_gamma   90.00
#
_symmetry.space_group_name_H-M   'P 1'
#
loop_
_entity.id
_entity.type
_entity.pdbx_description
1 polymer ?
#
loop_
_entity_poly.entity_id
_entity_poly.type
_entity_poly.pdbx_seq_one_letter_code
_entity_poly.pdbx_strand_id
1 'polypeptide(L)'
;MDSPGMEKRIREADCVICHAGVGTILISLINGKKPIVIPRRKEYAETVDNHQVTFAKHLGANNLVVYPRSDRDLKDAIIAPPASLSPDRSLTSFDQSRGRLVRYLTGWVKSGDQDIRST
;
A
#
# COMPACT_ATOMS: atom_id res chain seq x y z
N MET A 1 4.76 -15.71 -4.71
CA MET A 1 4.73 -16.20 -3.32
C MET A 1 3.32 -15.98 -2.79
N ASP A 2 2.41 -16.87 -3.19
CA ASP A 2 1.06 -16.93 -2.63
C ASP A 2 1.09 -18.00 -1.54
N SER A 3 1.67 -17.67 -0.38
CA SER A 3 1.61 -18.58 0.76
C SER A 3 0.20 -18.48 1.35
N PRO A 4 -0.62 -19.57 1.32
CA PRO A 4 -2.02 -19.52 1.77
C PRO A 4 -2.19 -18.94 3.18
N GLY A 5 -1.18 -19.11 4.04
CA GLY A 5 -1.18 -18.57 5.39
C GLY A 5 -1.10 -17.04 5.47
N MET A 6 -0.49 -16.35 4.51
CA MET A 6 -0.36 -14.88 4.57
C MET A 6 -1.69 -14.18 4.33
N GLU A 7 -2.45 -14.65 3.34
CA GLU A 7 -3.75 -14.06 3.02
C GLU A 7 -4.76 -14.24 4.18
N LYS A 8 -4.78 -15.44 4.79
CA LYS A 8 -5.60 -15.70 5.98
C LYS A 8 -5.28 -14.73 7.11
N ARG A 9 -3.99 -14.56 7.43
CA ARG A 9 -3.54 -13.62 8.48
C ARG A 9 -3.95 -12.18 8.17
N ILE A 10 -3.82 -11.75 6.92
CA ILE A 10 -4.20 -10.38 6.50
C ILE A 10 -5.70 -10.15 6.67
N ARG A 11 -6.52 -11.15 6.32
CA ARG A 11 -7.97 -11.06 6.48
C ARG A 11 -8.38 -10.95 7.95
N GLU A 12 -7.74 -11.74 8.81
CA GLU A 12 -7.99 -11.80 10.25
C GLU A 12 -7.37 -10.63 11.03
N ALA A 13 -6.32 -9.99 10.50
CA ALA A 13 -5.64 -8.90 11.18
C ALA A 13 -6.52 -7.65 11.32
N ASP A 14 -6.45 -6.99 12.47
CA ASP A 14 -7.09 -5.68 12.68
C ASP A 14 -6.44 -4.58 11.82
N CYS A 15 -5.13 -4.67 11.64
CA CYS A 15 -4.35 -3.74 10.83
C CYS A 15 -3.18 -4.46 10.14
N VAL A 16 -2.75 -3.92 8.99
CA VAL A 16 -1.56 -4.39 8.27
C VAL A 16 -0.57 -3.23 8.13
N ILE A 17 0.67 -3.44 8.54
CA ILE A 17 1.76 -2.47 8.41
C ILE A 17 2.82 -3.03 7.45
N CYS A 18 3.29 -2.26 6.48
CA CYS A 18 4.28 -2.73 5.51
C CYS A 18 5.19 -1.63 4.92
N HIS A 19 6.36 -2.02 4.39
CA HIS A 19 7.35 -1.10 3.81
C HIS A 19 7.12 -0.76 2.33
N ALA A 20 5.88 -0.44 1.94
CA ALA A 20 5.54 -0.09 0.55
C ALA A 20 5.77 -1.21 -0.50
N GLY A 21 5.80 -2.47 -0.07
CA GLY A 21 5.84 -3.59 -0.99
C GLY A 21 4.54 -3.70 -1.80
N VAL A 22 4.61 -3.56 -3.13
CA VAL A 22 3.45 -3.54 -4.04
C VAL A 22 2.56 -4.77 -3.85
N GLY A 23 3.14 -5.96 -3.73
CA GLY A 23 2.40 -7.21 -3.52
C GLY A 23 1.65 -7.24 -2.19
N THR A 24 2.28 -6.76 -1.11
CA THR A 24 1.65 -6.69 0.23
C THR A 24 0.54 -5.67 0.28
N ILE A 25 0.73 -4.51 -0.36
CA ILE A 25 -0.33 -3.50 -0.50
C ILE A 25 -1.50 -4.08 -1.28
N LEU A 26 -1.24 -4.68 -2.44
CA LEU A 26 -2.27 -5.28 -3.29
C LEU A 26 -3.11 -6.32 -2.54
N ILE A 27 -2.46 -7.29 -1.89
CA ILE A 27 -3.19 -8.36 -1.19
C ILE A 27 -3.98 -7.81 0.02
N SER A 28 -3.50 -6.75 0.67
CA SER A 28 -4.22 -6.07 1.75
C SER A 28 -5.50 -5.41 1.21
N LEU A 29 -5.38 -4.64 0.13
CA LEU A 29 -6.51 -3.94 -0.50
C LEU A 29 -7.60 -4.90 -1.00
N ILE A 30 -7.19 -6.01 -1.63
CA ILE A 30 -8.12 -7.04 -2.11
C ILE A 30 -8.88 -7.70 -0.94
N ASN A 31 -8.23 -7.85 0.21
CA ASN A 31 -8.87 -8.36 1.42
C ASN A 31 -9.61 -7.24 2.22
N GLY A 32 -9.86 -6.08 1.60
CA GLY A 32 -10.60 -4.96 2.20
C GLY A 32 -9.84 -4.21 3.29
N LYS A 33 -8.54 -4.48 3.46
CA LYS A 33 -7.70 -3.82 4.47
C LYS A 33 -7.01 -2.61 3.87
N LYS A 34 -7.06 -1.48 4.57
CA LYS A 34 -6.28 -0.28 4.26
C LYS A 34 -4.93 -0.36 5.00
N PRO A 35 -3.82 -0.72 4.35
CA PRO A 35 -2.56 -0.91 5.05
C PRO A 35 -1.95 0.43 5.47
N ILE A 36 -1.23 0.42 6.59
CA ILE A 36 -0.32 1.49 7.01
C ILE A 36 1.02 1.25 6.32
N VAL A 37 1.48 2.21 5.54
CA VAL A 37 2.68 2.07 4.70
C VAL A 37 3.81 2.92 5.24
N ILE A 38 4.92 2.28 5.60
CA ILE A 38 6.15 2.90 6.11
C ILE A 38 7.27 2.67 5.09
N PRO A 39 7.38 3.49 4.03
CA PRO A 39 8.37 3.29 2.99
C PRO A 39 9.79 3.39 3.56
N ARG A 40 10.70 2.57 3.03
CA ARG A 40 12.13 2.73 3.30
C ARG A 40 12.60 4.07 2.73
N ARG A 41 13.62 4.66 3.37
CA ARG A 41 14.13 5.98 2.97
C ARG A 41 15.59 5.93 2.56
N LYS A 42 15.92 6.64 1.48
CA LYS A 42 17.29 6.81 1.01
C LYS A 42 18.18 7.51 2.04
N GLU A 43 17.62 8.45 2.82
CA GLU A 43 18.37 9.19 3.86
C GLU A 43 18.95 8.28 4.96
N TYR A 44 18.35 7.09 5.16
CA TYR A 44 18.82 6.08 6.10
C TYR A 44 19.60 4.94 5.42
N ALA A 45 19.96 5.10 4.13
CA ALA A 45 20.65 4.10 3.31
C ALA A 45 19.95 2.73 3.22
N GLU A 46 18.63 2.68 3.46
CA GLU A 46 17.84 1.44 3.40
C GLU A 46 17.48 1.04 1.97
N THR A 47 17.57 1.98 1.04
CA THR A 47 17.20 1.83 -0.37
C THR A 47 17.98 2.82 -1.23
N VAL A 48 18.11 2.52 -2.52
CA VAL A 48 18.93 3.29 -3.48
C VAL A 48 18.27 4.64 -3.84
N ASP A 49 16.94 4.67 -3.82
CA ASP A 49 16.11 5.79 -4.25
C ASP A 49 14.89 5.98 -3.32
N ASN A 50 14.15 7.07 -3.52
CA ASN A 50 12.95 7.36 -2.72
C ASN A 50 11.64 6.92 -3.43
N HIS A 51 11.68 5.96 -4.36
CA HIS A 51 10.50 5.59 -5.15
C HIS A 51 9.39 5.02 -4.26
N GLN A 52 9.76 4.28 -3.20
CA GLN A 52 8.80 3.81 -2.19
C GLN A 52 8.07 4.95 -1.48
N VAL A 53 8.76 6.06 -1.22
CA VAL A 53 8.18 7.25 -0.59
C VAL A 53 7.18 7.92 -1.53
N THR A 54 7.57 8.11 -2.79
CA THR A 54 6.70 8.69 -3.83
C THR A 54 5.44 7.84 -4.03
N PHE A 55 5.60 6.53 -4.07
CA PHE A 55 4.48 5.58 -4.19
C PHE A 55 3.55 5.62 -2.97
N ALA A 56 4.10 5.61 -1.75
CA ALA A 56 3.30 5.70 -0.52
C ALA A 56 2.49 7.02 -0.44
N LYS A 57 3.11 8.15 -0.83
CA LYS A 57 2.43 9.45 -0.93
C LYS A 57 1.27 9.42 -1.92
N HIS A 58 1.49 8.85 -3.11
CA HIS A 58 0.46 8.77 -4.13
C HIS A 58 -0.73 7.92 -3.69
N LEU A 59 -0.48 6.73 -3.15
CA LEU A 59 -1.54 5.85 -2.67
C LEU A 59 -2.29 6.46 -1.47
N GLY A 60 -1.57 7.18 -0.60
CA GLY A 60 -2.17 7.92 0.50
C GLY A 60 -3.11 9.02 0.02
N ALA A 61 -2.71 9.77 -1.02
CA ALA A 61 -3.54 10.80 -1.63
C ALA A 61 -4.81 10.23 -2.29
N ASN A 62 -4.76 8.99 -2.78
CA ASN A 62 -5.92 8.28 -3.34
C ASN A 62 -6.74 7.51 -2.28
N ASN A 63 -6.46 7.73 -0.98
CA ASN A 63 -7.14 7.07 0.14
C ASN A 63 -7.06 5.52 0.12
N LEU A 64 -6.08 4.97 -0.58
CA LEU A 64 -5.87 3.52 -0.68
C LEU A 64 -5.04 3.00 0.49
N VAL A 65 -4.12 3.80 1.03
CA VAL A 65 -3.27 3.43 2.17
C VAL A 65 -3.24 4.55 3.18
N VAL A 66 -2.80 4.25 4.41
CA VAL A 66 -2.40 5.27 5.37
C VAL A 66 -0.89 5.46 5.25
N TYR A 67 -0.43 6.69 5.00
CA TYR A 67 0.99 7.03 4.97
C TYR A 67 1.30 8.03 6.10
N PRO A 68 1.74 7.53 7.27
CA PRO A 68 2.14 8.37 8.39
C PRO A 68 3.34 9.26 8.03
N ARG A 69 3.29 10.55 8.40
CA ARG A 69 4.38 11.51 8.14
C ARG A 69 5.26 11.72 9.35
N SER A 70 4.83 11.28 10.53
CA SER A 70 5.54 11.38 11.80
C SER A 70 5.32 10.14 12.68
N ASP A 71 6.14 9.98 13.72
CA ASP A 71 5.96 8.95 14.74
C ASP A 71 4.62 9.09 15.47
N ARG A 72 4.11 10.32 15.61
CA ARG A 72 2.79 10.57 16.19
C ARG A 72 1.70 10.02 15.26
N ASP A 73 1.75 10.36 13.98
CA ASP A 73 0.79 9.87 12.98
C ASP A 73 0.76 8.33 12.95
N LEU A 74 1.93 7.69 13.09
CA LEU A 74 2.03 6.23 13.13
C LEU A 74 1.38 5.67 14.39
N LYS A 75 1.67 6.26 15.55
CA LYS A 75 1.03 5.86 16.82
C LYS A 75 -0.48 5.98 16.73
N ASP A 76 -0.98 7.11 16.22
CA ASP A 76 -2.41 7.37 16.07
C ASP A 76 -3.05 6.34 15.12
N ALA A 77 -2.40 6.03 14.00
CA ALA A 77 -2.88 5.03 13.05
C ALA A 77 -2.85 3.60 13.60
N ILE A 78 -1.98 3.28 14.56
CA ILE A 78 -1.95 1.97 15.23
C ILE A 78 -3.04 1.88 16.31
N ILE A 79 -3.21 2.94 17.12
CA ILE A 79 -4.20 3.00 18.21
C ILE A 79 -5.62 3.02 17.65
N ALA A 80 -5.82 3.76 16.55
CA ALA A 80 -7.07 3.84 15.82
C ALA A 80 -6.82 3.40 14.36
N PRO A 81 -6.80 2.07 14.09
CA PRO A 81 -6.61 1.55 12.76
C PRO A 81 -7.61 2.15 11.76
N PRO A 82 -7.18 2.41 10.52
CA PRO A 82 -8.09 2.89 9.50
C PRO A 82 -9.23 1.90 9.32
N ALA A 83 -10.46 2.43 9.21
CA ALA A 83 -11.60 1.60 8.87
C ALA A 83 -11.30 0.77 7.62
N SER A 84 -11.65 -0.51 7.67
CA SER A 84 -11.62 -1.39 6.50
C SER A 84 -12.27 -0.67 5.33
N LEU A 85 -11.65 -0.73 4.17
CA LEU A 85 -12.26 -0.21 2.96
C LEU A 85 -13.57 -0.98 2.79
N SER A 86 -14.71 -0.28 2.80
CA SER A 86 -15.96 -0.88 2.38
C SER A 86 -15.67 -1.58 1.06
N PRO A 87 -16.04 -2.87 0.90
CA PRO A 87 -15.90 -3.52 -0.38
C PRO A 87 -16.81 -2.76 -1.34
N ASP A 88 -16.26 -1.76 -2.02
CA ASP A 88 -16.93 -1.13 -3.13
C ASP A 88 -17.30 -2.29 -4.06
N ARG A 89 -18.60 -2.46 -4.31
CA ARG A 89 -19.11 -3.54 -5.18
C ARG A 89 -18.44 -3.48 -6.56
N SER A 90 -17.90 -2.33 -6.97
CA SER A 90 -17.09 -2.20 -8.18
C SER A 90 -15.78 -2.99 -8.14
N LEU A 91 -15.25 -3.28 -6.94
CA LEU A 91 -14.08 -4.13 -6.70
C LEU A 91 -14.43 -5.63 -6.49
N THR A 92 -15.73 -5.96 -6.37
CA THR A 92 -16.19 -7.32 -6.06
C THR A 92 -16.36 -8.24 -7.26
N SER A 93 -16.28 -7.71 -8.49
CA SER A 93 -15.90 -8.52 -9.65
C SER A 93 -14.43 -8.92 -9.45
N PHE A 94 -14.24 -10.03 -8.74
CA PHE A 94 -12.97 -10.42 -8.13
C PHE A 94 -11.82 -10.48 -9.15
N ASP A 95 -12.13 -10.80 -10.41
CA ASP A 95 -11.13 -10.91 -11.49
C ASP A 95 -10.83 -9.56 -12.16
N GLN A 96 -11.86 -8.82 -12.58
CA GLN A 96 -11.70 -7.56 -13.31
C GLN A 96 -11.11 -6.43 -12.43
N SER A 97 -11.46 -6.44 -11.14
CA SER A 97 -11.04 -5.44 -10.17
C SER A 97 -9.61 -5.64 -9.72
N ARG A 98 -9.21 -6.90 -9.50
CA ARG A 98 -7.81 -7.26 -9.27
C ARG A 98 -6.95 -6.89 -10.46
N GLY A 99 -7.40 -7.19 -11.68
CA GLY A 99 -6.70 -6.81 -12.91
C GLY A 99 -6.50 -5.29 -13.03
N ARG A 100 -7.52 -4.50 -12.69
CA ARG A 100 -7.44 -3.03 -12.67
C ARG A 100 -6.48 -2.51 -11.61
N LEU A 101 -6.56 -3.03 -10.38
CA LEU A 101 -5.70 -2.61 -9.28
C LEU A 101 -4.23 -2.99 -9.55
N VAL A 102 -3.98 -4.21 -10.03
CA VAL A 102 -2.66 -4.65 -10.46
C VAL A 102 -2.13 -3.72 -11.55
N ARG A 103 -2.91 -3.45 -12.60
CA ARG A 103 -2.49 -2.55 -13.69
C ARG A 103 -2.21 -1.13 -13.18
N TYR A 104 -3.03 -0.62 -12.28
CA TYR A 104 -2.84 0.71 -11.68
C TYR A 104 -1.55 0.76 -10.85
N LEU A 105 -1.37 -0.16 -9.90
CA LEU A 105 -0.19 -0.20 -9.03
C LEU A 105 1.09 -0.47 -9.81
N THR A 106 1.08 -1.44 -10.72
CA THR A 106 2.25 -1.78 -11.56
C THR A 106 2.53 -0.71 -12.62
N GLY A 107 1.49 -0.04 -13.14
CA GLY A 107 1.64 1.12 -14.02
C GLY A 107 2.35 2.26 -13.30
N TRP A 108 2.00 2.51 -12.04
CA TRP A 108 2.64 3.54 -11.23
C TRP A 108 4.10 3.24 -10.88
N VAL A 109 4.42 1.96 -10.62
CA VAL A 109 5.82 1.53 -10.42
C VAL A 109 6.66 1.79 -11.68
N LYS A 110 6.08 1.61 -12.87
CA LYS A 110 6.76 1.86 -14.15
C LYS A 110 6.82 3.34 -14.55
N SER A 111 5.78 4.12 -14.22
CA SER A 111 5.70 5.55 -14.57
C SER A 111 6.43 6.45 -13.58
N GLY A 112 6.44 6.09 -12.29
CA GLY A 112 7.22 6.79 -11.26
C GLY A 112 8.73 6.75 -11.53
N ASP A 113 9.19 5.84 -12.38
CA ASP A 113 10.57 5.77 -12.88
C ASP A 113 10.91 6.90 -13.89
N GLN A 114 9.88 7.53 -14.51
CA GLN A 114 10.04 8.61 -15.49
C GLN A 114 10.07 10.01 -14.86
N ASP A 115 9.33 10.22 -13.76
CA ASP A 115 9.28 11.51 -13.03
C ASP A 115 10.57 11.80 -12.23
N ILE A 116 11.52 10.87 -12.22
CA ILE A 116 12.75 10.94 -11.42
C ILE A 116 13.98 11.26 -12.28
N ARG A 117 13.84 11.22 -13.60
CA ARG A 117 14.89 11.63 -14.56
C ARG A 117 14.80 13.11 -14.98
N SER A 118 13.88 13.87 -14.42
CA SER A 118 13.62 15.28 -14.76
C SER A 118 14.08 16.29 -13.69
N THR A 119 14.94 15.90 -12.74
CA THR A 119 15.63 16.81 -11.82
C THR A 119 17.07 16.34 -11.61
#